data_AF-A0A1H0MWM3-F1
#
_entry.id   AF-A0A1H0MWM3-F1
#
_cell.length_a   1.000
_cell.length_b   1.000
_cell.length_c   1.000
_cell.angle_alpha   90.00
_cell.angle_beta   90.00
_cell.angle_gamma   90.00
#
_symmetry.space_group_name_H-M   'P 1'
#
loop_
_entity.id
_entity.type
_entity.pdbx_description
1 polymer ?
#
loop_
_entity_poly.entity_id
_entity_poly.type
_entity_poly.pdbx_seq_one_letter_code
_entity_poly.pdbx_strand_id
1 'polypeptide(L)'
;MRPLEVRLSAAIVGAAAVVFLGLALLREEPGVLRFPVVLAVIAAVAIAAMWTRIRLAALVAVGLLALAHTVIALGALPWWARVSSGLLAAAHVYVVILLLTGPARAHFTGVPND
;
A
#
# COMPACT_ATOMS: atom_id res chain seq x y z
N MET A 1 9.42 7.41 -19.84
CA MET A 1 9.12 7.79 -18.43
C MET A 1 8.05 6.85 -17.88
N ARG A 2 8.01 6.59 -16.57
CA ARG A 2 6.94 5.77 -15.96
C ARG A 2 5.64 6.59 -15.89
N PRO A 3 4.44 5.98 -16.06
CA PRO A 3 3.18 6.69 -15.95
C PRO A 3 3.01 7.35 -14.58
N LEU A 4 2.26 8.45 -14.54
CA LEU A 4 1.99 9.18 -13.30
C LEU A 4 1.31 8.27 -12.27
N GLU A 5 0.40 7.41 -12.71
CA GLU A 5 -0.37 6.47 -11.90
C GLU A 5 0.53 5.50 -11.15
N VAL A 6 1.59 5.00 -11.80
CA VAL A 6 2.57 4.09 -11.17
C VAL A 6 3.44 4.83 -10.17
N ARG A 7 3.87 6.06 -10.49
CA ARG A 7 4.67 6.89 -9.60
C ARG A 7 3.88 7.33 -8.37
N LEU A 8 2.64 7.78 -8.57
CA LEU A 8 1.72 8.18 -7.52
C LEU A 8 1.36 6.99 -6.64
N SER A 9 1.08 5.82 -7.24
CA SER A 9 0.87 4.57 -6.51
C SER A 9 2.04 4.23 -5.59
N ALA A 10 3.27 4.27 -6.11
CA ALA A 10 4.47 4.00 -5.31
C ALA A 10 4.64 5.02 -4.17
N ALA A 11 4.37 6.30 -4.43
CA ALA A 11 4.43 7.35 -3.42
C ALA A 11 3.38 7.15 -2.32
N ILE A 12 2.13 6.80 -2.67
CA ILE A 12 1.05 6.54 -1.71
C ILE A 12 1.39 5.34 -0.84
N VAL A 13 1.83 4.22 -1.44
CA VAL A 13 2.20 3.01 -0.69
C VAL A 13 3.39 3.29 0.24
N GLY A 14 4.40 4.01 -0.24
CA GLY A 14 5.55 4.38 0.58
C GLY A 14 5.17 5.30 1.74
N ALA A 15 4.37 6.34 1.48
CA ALA A 15 3.90 7.26 2.52
C ALA A 15 3.01 6.53 3.55
N ALA A 16 2.13 5.64 3.11
CA ALA A 16 1.29 4.83 3.99
C ALA A 16 2.11 3.96 4.94
N ALA A 17 3.18 3.32 4.44
CA ALA A 17 4.09 2.52 5.26
C ALA A 17 4.81 3.37 6.32
N VAL A 18 5.30 4.55 5.93
CA VAL A 18 5.96 5.49 6.86
C VAL A 18 4.98 5.98 7.94
N VAL A 19 3.78 6.39 7.54
CA VAL A 19 2.74 6.84 8.48
C VAL A 19 2.39 5.72 9.45
N PHE A 20 2.20 4.49 8.97
CA PHE A 20 1.83 3.39 9.84
C PHE A 20 2.94 2.98 10.82
N LEU A 21 4.20 2.97 10.36
CA LEU A 21 5.36 2.77 11.24
C LEU A 21 5.44 3.88 12.30
N GLY A 22 5.25 5.14 11.90
CA GLY A 22 5.23 6.29 12.82
C GLY A 22 4.14 6.16 13.88
N LEU A 23 2.92 5.77 13.48
CA LEU A 23 1.81 5.53 14.42
C LEU A 23 2.10 4.38 15.38
N ALA A 24 2.83 3.36 14.94
CA ALA A 24 3.20 2.24 15.81
C ALA A 24 4.25 2.64 16.85
N LEU A 25 5.15 3.58 16.54
CA LEU A 25 6.12 4.12 17.51
C LEU A 25 5.46 4.91 18.64
N LEU A 26 4.25 5.43 18.42
CA LEU A 26 3.45 6.08 19.47
C LEU A 26 2.86 5.09 20.48
N ARG A 27 2.95 3.79 20.22
CA ARG A 27 2.50 2.74 21.13
C ARG A 27 3.70 2.20 21.89
N GLU A 28 3.71 2.36 23.21
CA GLU A 28 4.81 1.92 24.09
C GLU A 28 4.71 0.43 24.48
N GLU A 29 4.08 -0.39 23.64
CA GLU A 29 3.85 -1.81 23.93
C GLU A 29 4.96 -2.70 23.34
N PRO A 30 5.52 -3.65 24.11
CA PRO A 30 6.54 -4.55 23.60
C PRO A 30 6.00 -5.41 22.44
N GLY A 31 6.74 -5.43 21.33
CA GLY A 31 6.39 -6.20 20.13
C GLY A 31 5.43 -5.50 19.16
N VAL A 32 4.95 -4.30 19.46
CA VAL A 32 4.00 -3.56 18.61
C VAL A 32 4.55 -3.25 17.21
N LEU A 33 5.88 -3.19 17.05
CA LEU A 33 6.54 -2.92 15.78
C LEU A 33 6.61 -4.10 14.82
N ARG A 34 6.43 -5.34 15.29
CA ARG A 34 6.57 -6.53 14.43
C ARG A 34 5.61 -6.48 13.23
N PHE A 35 4.35 -6.19 13.51
CA PHE A 35 3.32 -6.16 12.47
C PHE A 35 3.49 -4.98 11.48
N PRO A 36 3.70 -3.72 11.93
CA PRO A 36 4.06 -2.60 11.06
C PRO A 36 5.30 -2.85 10.19
N VAL A 37 6.34 -3.50 10.73
CA VAL A 37 7.54 -3.85 9.95
C VAL A 37 7.20 -4.86 8.85
N VAL A 38 6.37 -5.87 9.15
CA VAL A 38 5.89 -6.81 8.11
C VAL A 38 5.12 -6.08 7.02
N LEU A 39 4.22 -5.16 7.37
CA LEU A 39 3.49 -4.37 6.36
C LEU A 39 4.44 -3.45 5.56
N ALA A 40 5.45 -2.87 6.20
CA ALA A 40 6.46 -2.07 5.50
C ALA A 40 7.27 -2.90 4.48
N VAL A 41 7.59 -4.16 4.81
CA VAL A 41 8.21 -5.10 3.87
C VAL A 41 7.28 -5.40 2.69
N ILE A 42 6.00 -5.67 2.95
CA ILE A 42 5.00 -5.89 1.88
C ILE A 42 4.86 -4.65 0.99
N ALA A 43 4.87 -3.44 1.58
CA ALA A 43 4.87 -2.18 0.84
C ALA A 43 6.11 -2.04 -0.05
N ALA A 44 7.30 -2.37 0.46
CA ALA A 44 8.53 -2.39 -0.33
C ALA A 44 8.45 -3.39 -1.50
N VAL A 45 7.89 -4.59 -1.27
CA VAL A 45 7.65 -5.59 -2.33
C VAL A 45 6.68 -5.05 -3.38
N ALA A 46 5.59 -4.41 -2.96
CA ALA A 46 4.62 -3.81 -3.88
C ALA A 46 5.28 -2.76 -4.78
N ILE A 47 6.06 -1.86 -4.19
CA ILE A 47 6.78 -0.81 -4.92
C ILE A 47 7.82 -1.43 -5.88
N ALA A 48 8.58 -2.43 -5.43
CA ALA A 48 9.52 -3.14 -6.28
C ALA A 48 8.81 -3.80 -7.47
N ALA A 49 7.67 -4.47 -7.25
CA ALA A 49 6.87 -5.08 -8.30
C ALA A 49 6.33 -4.04 -9.31
N MET A 50 5.95 -2.85 -8.86
CA MET A 50 5.56 -1.74 -9.75
C MET A 50 6.73 -1.30 -10.66
N TRP A 51 7.95 -1.25 -10.11
CA TRP A 51 9.15 -0.87 -10.86
C TRP A 51 9.65 -1.94 -11.82
N THR A 52 9.56 -3.22 -11.43
CA THR A 52 9.93 -4.37 -12.27
C THR A 52 8.80 -4.83 -13.20
N ARG A 53 7.66 -4.13 -13.20
CA ARG A 53 6.50 -4.36 -14.07
C ARG A 53 5.78 -5.70 -13.83
N ILE A 54 5.87 -6.24 -12.61
CA ILE A 54 5.17 -7.48 -12.24
C ILE A 54 3.78 -7.14 -11.69
N ARG A 55 2.80 -6.99 -12.60
CA ARG A 55 1.46 -6.52 -12.28
C ARG A 55 0.76 -7.32 -11.18
N LEU A 56 0.78 -8.65 -11.28
CA LEU A 56 0.07 -9.50 -10.33
C LEU A 56 0.65 -9.36 -8.93
N ALA A 57 1.99 -9.33 -8.80
CA ALA A 57 2.66 -9.13 -7.52
C ALA A 57 2.32 -7.76 -6.91
N ALA A 58 2.30 -6.69 -7.73
CA ALA A 58 1.90 -5.36 -7.27
C ALA A 58 0.45 -5.33 -6.76
N LEU A 59 -0.50 -5.89 -7.53
CA LEU A 59 -1.91 -5.92 -7.15
C LEU A 59 -2.16 -6.76 -5.89
N VAL A 60 -1.55 -7.94 -5.80
CA VAL A 60 -1.68 -8.82 -4.62
C VAL A 60 -1.09 -8.15 -3.39
N ALA A 61 0.12 -7.59 -3.48
CA ALA A 61 0.76 -6.93 -2.34
C ALA A 61 -0.04 -5.71 -1.84
N VAL A 62 -0.51 -4.86 -2.75
CA VAL A 62 -1.37 -3.70 -2.38
C VAL A 62 -2.70 -4.18 -1.80
N GLY A 63 -3.31 -5.22 -2.37
CA GLY A 63 -4.54 -5.82 -1.84
C GLY A 63 -4.36 -6.35 -0.42
N LEU A 64 -3.24 -7.02 -0.13
CA LEU A 64 -2.90 -7.48 1.22
C LEU A 64 -2.75 -6.32 2.21
N LEU A 65 -2.13 -5.20 1.79
CA LEU A 65 -2.03 -4.00 2.62
C LEU A 65 -3.42 -3.40 2.93
N ALA A 66 -4.28 -3.30 1.92
CA ALA A 66 -5.66 -2.82 2.09
C ALA A 66 -6.44 -3.71 3.07
N LEU A 67 -6.35 -5.03 2.92
CA LEU A 67 -6.98 -6.00 3.82
C LEU A 67 -6.44 -5.91 5.24
N ALA A 68 -5.11 -5.85 5.40
CA ALA A 68 -4.48 -5.73 6.71
C ALA A 68 -4.98 -4.48 7.46
N HIS A 69 -4.98 -3.33 6.79
CA HIS A 69 -5.50 -2.09 7.39
C HIS A 69 -7.01 -2.13 7.65
N THR A 70 -7.79 -2.84 6.84
CA THR A 70 -9.22 -3.05 7.08
C THR A 70 -9.45 -3.87 8.35
N VAL A 71 -8.70 -4.95 8.55
CA VAL A 71 -8.77 -5.77 9.76
C VAL A 71 -8.44 -4.94 11.01
N ILE A 72 -7.44 -4.07 10.92
CA ILE A 72 -7.08 -3.15 12.02
C ILE A 72 -8.21 -2.15 12.28
N ALA A 73 -8.80 -1.57 11.24
CA ALA A 73 -9.88 -0.60 11.36
C ALA A 73 -11.13 -1.18 12.03
N LEU A 74 -11.42 -2.47 11.78
CA LEU A 74 -12.54 -3.20 12.36
C LEU A 74 -12.23 -3.83 13.73
N GLY A 75 -10.96 -3.88 14.13
CA GLY A 75 -10.52 -4.48 15.38
C GLY A 75 -10.83 -3.65 16.65
N ALA A 76 -10.51 -4.22 17.80
CA ALA A 76 -10.67 -3.61 19.12
C ALA A 76 -9.46 -2.76 19.53
N LEU A 77 -9.08 -1.81 18.67
CA LEU A 77 -7.99 -0.86 18.92
C LEU A 77 -8.51 0.53 19.31
N PRO A 78 -7.64 1.41 19.87
CA PRO A 78 -7.99 2.81 20.08
C PRO A 78 -8.58 3.45 18.82
N TRP A 79 -9.55 4.34 19.00
CA TRP A 79 -10.30 4.93 17.89
C TRP A 79 -9.39 5.58 16.84
N TRP A 80 -8.31 6.23 17.26
CA TRP A 80 -7.36 6.89 16.37
C TRP A 80 -6.65 5.90 15.45
N ALA A 81 -6.24 4.73 15.96
CA ALA A 81 -5.56 3.68 15.20
C ALA A 81 -6.49 3.02 14.18
N ARG A 82 -7.77 2.93 14.53
CA ARG A 82 -8.82 2.41 13.65
C ARG A 82 -9.13 3.37 12.51
N VAL A 83 -9.31 4.65 12.83
CA VAL A 83 -9.57 5.71 11.83
C VAL A 83 -8.38 5.85 10.89
N SER A 84 -7.15 5.93 11.41
CA SER A 84 -5.96 6.00 10.58
C SER A 84 -5.83 4.80 9.65
N SER A 85 -6.07 3.58 10.16
CA SER A 85 -6.01 2.38 9.32
C SER A 85 -7.13 2.33 8.29
N GLY A 86 -8.33 2.80 8.61
CA GLY A 86 -9.42 2.93 7.63
C GLY A 86 -9.04 3.85 6.46
N LEU A 87 -8.41 5.00 6.77
CA LEU A 87 -7.90 5.92 5.74
C LEU A 87 -6.78 5.28 4.91
N LEU A 88 -5.84 4.57 5.55
CA LEU A 88 -4.79 3.85 4.84
C LEU A 88 -5.35 2.72 3.96
N ALA A 89 -6.38 1.99 4.42
CA ALA A 89 -7.05 0.97 3.62
C ALA A 89 -7.68 1.58 2.35
N ALA A 90 -8.40 2.70 2.49
CA ALA A 90 -8.98 3.42 1.35
C ALA A 90 -7.90 3.91 0.37
N ALA A 91 -6.77 4.40 0.88
CA ALA A 91 -5.63 4.80 0.05
C ALA A 91 -5.07 3.62 -0.77
N HIS A 92 -4.93 2.43 -0.18
CA HIS A 92 -4.49 1.24 -0.91
C HIS A 92 -5.52 0.75 -1.94
N VAL A 93 -6.83 0.84 -1.65
CA VAL A 93 -7.88 0.55 -2.64
C VAL A 93 -7.79 1.52 -3.82
N TYR A 94 -7.57 2.80 -3.55
CA TYR A 94 -7.35 3.80 -4.61
C TYR A 94 -6.10 3.49 -5.44
N VAL A 95 -5.01 3.03 -4.83
CA VAL A 95 -3.83 2.53 -5.55
C VAL A 95 -4.18 1.36 -6.47
N VAL A 96 -4.99 0.39 -6.03
CA VAL A 96 -5.44 -0.71 -6.90
C VAL A 96 -6.15 -0.15 -8.13
N ILE A 97 -7.06 0.82 -7.96
CA ILE A 97 -7.78 1.46 -9.08
C ILE A 97 -6.79 2.14 -10.03
N LEU A 98 -5.81 2.90 -9.52
CA LEU A 98 -4.77 3.53 -10.34
C LEU A 98 -3.98 2.51 -11.17
N LEU A 99 -3.61 1.37 -10.57
CA LEU A 99 -2.88 0.30 -11.26
C LEU A 99 -3.71 -0.45 -12.30
N LEU A 100 -5.04 -0.26 -12.32
CA LEU A 100 -5.96 -0.82 -13.31
C LEU A 100 -6.28 0.15 -14.45
N THR A 101 -5.84 1.41 -14.39
CA THR A 101 -6.01 2.38 -15.48
C THR A 101 -5.29 1.96 -16.77
N GLY A 102 -5.66 2.55 -17.91
CA GLY A 102 -5.02 2.30 -19.21
C GLY A 102 -3.51 2.57 -19.19
N PRO A 103 -3.04 3.76 -18.75
CA PRO A 103 -1.61 4.08 -18.67
C PRO A 103 -0.81 3.11 -17.81
N ALA A 104 -1.33 2.73 -16.65
CA ALA A 104 -0.68 1.75 -15.78
C ALA A 104 -0.63 0.36 -16.43
N ARG A 105 -1.72 -0.08 -17.10
CA ARG A 105 -1.76 -1.35 -17.82
C ARG A 105 -0.71 -1.43 -18.92
N ALA A 106 -0.59 -0.40 -19.74
CA ALA A 106 0.43 -0.30 -20.78
C ALA A 106 1.86 -0.41 -20.21
N HIS A 107 2.12 0.22 -19.07
CA HIS A 107 3.41 0.09 -18.39
C HIS A 107 3.70 -1.35 -17.95
N PHE A 108 2.69 -2.07 -17.48
CA PHE A 108 2.84 -3.47 -17.07
C PHE A 108 2.95 -4.46 -18.23
N THR A 109 2.22 -4.23 -19.33
CA THR A 109 2.24 -5.12 -20.51
C THR A 109 3.38 -4.81 -21.47
N GLY A 110 3.97 -3.60 -21.39
CA GLY A 110 4.97 -3.12 -22.34
C GLY A 110 4.39 -2.72 -23.69
N VAL A 111 3.07 -2.72 -23.85
CA VAL A 111 2.36 -2.33 -25.07
C VAL A 111 1.99 -0.85 -24.95
N PRO A 112 2.30 0.01 -25.94
CA PRO A 112 1.86 1.41 -25.95
C PRO A 112 0.33 1.52 -25.87
N ASN A 113 -0.19 2.59 -25.26
CA ASN A 113 -1.59 2.96 -25.45
C ASN A 113 -1.64 3.82 -26.70
N ASP A 114 -2.25 3.27 -27.75
CA ASP A 114 -2.55 3.98 -28.99
C ASP A 114 -3.79 4.87 -28.82
#